data_AF-A0A2S9GRH6-F1
#
_entry.id   AF-A0A2S9GRH6-F1
#
_cell.length_a   1.000
_cell.length_b   1.000
_cell.length_c   1.000
_cell.angle_alpha   90.00
_cell.angle_beta   90.00
_cell.angle_gamma   90.00
#
_symmetry.space_group_name_H-M   'P 1'
#
loop_
_entity.id
_entity.type
_entity.pdbx_description
1 polymer ?
#
loop_
_entity_poly.entity_id
_entity_poly.type
_entity_poly.pdbx_seq_one_letter_code
_entity_poly.pdbx_strand_id
1 'polypeptide(L)' 'AGRSGGAPETVVDGETGVVVDGWDVGAIAASIGDLLADPAGAAAMGAAGRRWAVDNWRWSLQAERLSR' A
#
# COMPACT_ATOMS: atom_id res chain seq x y z
N ALA A 1 -3.92 4.37 1.01
CA ALA A 1 -4.15 4.08 2.44
C ALA A 1 -4.15 5.39 3.23
N GLY A 2 -4.85 5.44 4.38
CA GLY A 2 -4.82 6.65 5.22
C GLY A 2 -3.52 6.74 6.02
N ARG A 3 -2.99 7.95 6.26
CA ARG A 3 -1.75 8.18 7.01
C ARG A 3 -1.79 7.86 8.52
N SER A 4 -2.90 7.33 9.02
CA SER A 4 -3.12 7.00 10.43
C SER A 4 -2.97 5.48 10.67
N GLY A 5 -2.18 5.08 11.66
CA GLY A 5 -1.95 3.66 11.99
C GLY A 5 -0.85 3.00 11.16
N GLY A 6 -0.84 1.67 11.04
CA GLY A 6 0.24 0.89 10.41
C GLY A 6 0.36 0.99 8.89
N ALA A 7 -0.45 1.82 8.23
CA ALA A 7 -0.49 1.98 6.77
C ALA A 7 0.76 2.64 6.16
N PRO A 8 1.34 3.73 6.71
CA PRO A 8 2.58 4.31 6.20
C PRO A 8 3.79 3.37 6.31
N GLU A 9 3.74 2.44 7.26
CA GLU A 9 4.82 1.48 7.55
C GLU A 9 4.64 0.15 6.81
N THR A 10 3.45 -0.10 6.25
CA THR A 10 3.13 -1.29 5.43
C THR A 10 3.04 -0.97 3.94
N VAL A 11 3.06 0.29 3.53
CA VAL A 11 3.03 0.76 2.14
C VAL A 11 4.34 1.45 1.79
N VAL A 12 4.86 1.16 0.60
CA VAL A 12 5.93 1.93 -0.05
C VAL A 12 5.21 2.94 -0.95
N ASP A 13 5.19 4.19 -0.51
CA ASP A 13 4.40 5.24 -1.15
C ASP A 13 4.78 5.42 -2.63
N GLY A 14 3.76 5.50 -3.49
CA GLY A 14 3.92 5.56 -4.94
C GLY A 14 4.27 4.24 -5.63
N GLU A 15 4.72 3.21 -4.89
CA GLU A 15 5.16 1.93 -5.47
C GLU A 15 4.18 0.79 -5.22
N THR A 16 3.76 0.61 -3.97
CA THR A 16 2.83 -0.46 -3.56
C THR A 16 1.44 0.06 -3.20
N GLY A 17 1.30 1.39 -3.16
CA GLY A 17 0.08 2.14 -2.89
C GLY A 17 0.40 3.62 -2.71
N VAL A 18 -0.63 4.46 -2.64
CA VAL A 18 -0.48 5.88 -2.28
C VAL A 18 -0.99 6.11 -0.86
N VAL A 19 -0.23 6.83 -0.04
CA VAL A 19 -0.62 7.23 1.31
C VAL A 19 -1.08 8.69 1.29
N VAL A 20 -2.33 8.92 1.69
CA VAL A 20 -2.93 10.26 1.75
C VAL A 20 -3.39 10.60 3.16
N ASP A 21 -3.57 11.88 3.45
CA ASP A 21 -4.28 12.28 4.65
C ASP A 21 -5.75 11.83 4.56
N GLY A 22 -6.19 11.03 5.52
CA GLY A 22 -7.54 10.48 5.55
C GLY A 22 -8.63 11.52 5.82
N TRP A 23 -8.25 12.71 6.28
CA TRP A 23 -9.17 13.83 6.52
C TRP A 23 -9.23 14.81 5.35
N ASP A 24 -8.33 14.69 4.38
CA ASP A 24 -8.32 15.50 3.17
C ASP A 24 -9.08 14.77 2.05
N VAL A 25 -10.38 15.10 1.94
CA VAL A 25 -11.27 14.56 0.89
C VAL A 25 -10.75 14.90 -0.51
N GLY A 26 -10.10 16.05 -0.69
CA GLY A 26 -9.53 16.47 -1.97
C GLY A 26 -8.37 15.57 -2.38
N ALA A 27 -7.45 15.30 -1.46
CA ALA A 27 -6.33 14.38 -1.70
C ALA A 27 -6.79 12.94 -1.99
N ILE A 28 -7.83 12.47 -1.29
CA ILE A 28 -8.44 11.15 -1.56
C ILE A 28 -9.03 11.10 -2.96
N ALA A 29 -9.85 12.09 -3.32
CA ALA A 29 -10.50 12.12 -4.63
C ALA A 29 -9.50 12.21 -5.78
N ALA A 30 -8.47 13.04 -5.63
CA ALA A 30 -7.38 13.16 -6.61
C ALA A 30 -6.64 11.83 -6.79
N SER A 31 -6.23 11.19 -5.70
CA SER A 31 -5.51 9.90 -5.76
C SER A 31 -6.34 8.79 -6.42
N ILE A 32 -7.65 8.75 -6.17
CA ILE A 32 -8.54 7.81 -6.86
C ILE A 32 -8.65 8.18 -8.35
N GLY A 33 -8.79 9.46 -8.66
CA GLY A 33 -8.85 9.97 -10.04
C GLY A 33 -7.62 9.57 -10.86
N ASP A 34 -6.42 9.75 -10.30
CA ASP A 34 -5.16 9.41 -10.95
C ASP A 34 -5.05 7.91 -11.26
N LEU A 35 -5.46 7.05 -10.31
CA LEU A 35 -5.48 5.59 -10.52
C LEU A 35 -6.49 5.16 -11.58
N LEU A 36 -7.64 5.82 -11.66
CA LEU A 36 -8.65 5.53 -12.67
C LEU A 36 -8.24 6.05 -14.05
N ALA A 37 -7.47 7.13 -14.10
CA ALA A 37 -6.95 7.71 -15.34
C ALA A 37 -5.80 6.88 -15.96
N ASP A 38 -5.05 6.13 -15.14
CA ASP A 38 -4.01 5.20 -15.59
C ASP A 38 -4.24 3.76 -15.07
N PRO A 39 -5.11 2.97 -15.76
CA PRO A 39 -5.37 1.58 -15.37
C PRO A 39 -4.13 0.67 -15.43
N ALA A 40 -3.17 0.97 -16.31
CA ALA A 40 -1.96 0.17 -16.45
C ALA A 40 -1.01 0.41 -15.26
N GLY A 41 -0.80 1.67 -14.89
CA GLY A 41 -0.08 2.05 -13.67
C GLY A 41 -0.75 1.50 -12.41
N ALA A 42 -2.08 1.58 -12.33
CA ALA A 42 -2.84 1.01 -11.21
C ALA A 42 -2.66 -0.52 -11.09
N ALA A 43 -2.67 -1.25 -12.22
CA ALA A 43 -2.42 -2.69 -12.23
C ALA A 43 -0.98 -3.03 -11.80
N ALA A 44 0.01 -2.25 -12.25
CA ALA A 44 1.40 -2.43 -11.86
C ALA A 44 1.61 -2.20 -10.36
N MET A 45 1.04 -1.11 -9.82
CA MET A 45 1.05 -0.80 -8.39
C MET A 45 0.37 -1.90 -7.56
N GLY A 46 -0.78 -2.40 -8.02
CA GLY A 46 -1.46 -3.53 -7.36
C GLY A 46 -0.61 -4.81 -7.34
N ALA A 47 0.07 -5.12 -8.45
CA ALA A 47 0.98 -6.26 -8.52
C ALA A 47 2.19 -6.10 -7.59
N ALA A 48 2.76 -4.89 -7.50
CA ALA A 48 3.83 -4.57 -6.57
C ALA A 48 3.37 -4.70 -5.11
N GLY A 49 2.20 -4.17 -4.76
CA GLY A 49 1.61 -4.31 -3.43
C GLY A 49 1.36 -5.77 -3.04
N ARG A 50 0.90 -6.60 -3.97
CA ARG A 50 0.76 -8.04 -3.72
C ARG A 50 2.11 -8.70 -3.43
N ARG A 51 3.14 -8.42 -4.22
CA ARG A 51 4.49 -8.97 -3.98
C ARG A 51 5.01 -8.54 -2.61
N TRP A 52 4.94 -7.25 -2.31
CA TRP A 52 5.36 -6.68 -1.03
C TRP A 52 4.69 -7.33 0.18
N ALA A 53 3.36 -7.51 0.13
CA ALA A 53 2.60 -8.18 1.18
C ALA A 53 3.07 -9.64 1.38
N VAL A 54 3.22 -10.35 0.27
CA VAL A 54 3.65 -11.75 0.23
C VAL A 54 5.10 -11.90 0.72
N ASP A 55 5.99 -10.96 0.47
CA ASP A 55 7.41 -11.13 0.82
C ASP A 55 7.70 -10.72 2.28
N ASN A 56 6.91 -9.80 2.86
CA ASN A 56 7.22 -9.20 4.16
C ASN A 56 6.25 -9.61 5.28
N TRP A 57 5.04 -10.06 4.94
CA TRP A 57 3.95 -10.24 5.92
C TRP A 57 3.37 -11.65 5.95
N ARG A 58 4.10 -12.65 5.45
CA ARG A 58 3.74 -14.07 5.64
C ARG A 58 3.83 -14.45 7.11
N TRP A 59 2.78 -15.07 7.64
CA TRP A 59 2.75 -15.65 8.98
C TRP A 59 3.91 -16.61 9.26
N SER A 60 4.40 -17.34 8.25
CA SER A 60 5.57 -18.21 8.38
C SER A 60 6.84 -17.46 8.78
N LEU A 61 7.07 -16.26 8.21
CA LEU A 61 8.23 -15.42 8.52
C LEU A 61 8.13 -14.83 9.93
N GLN A 62 6.92 -14.47 10.34
CA GLN A 62 6.67 -13.94 11.69
C GLN A 62 6.86 -15.02 12.76
N ALA A 63 6.44 -16.26 12.47
CA ALA A 63 6.64 -17.41 13.35
C ALA A 63 8.12 -17.77 13.53
N GLU A 64 8.92 -17.76 12.45
CA GLU A 64 10.38 -17.95 12.55
C GLU A 64 11.04 -16.87 13.42
N ARG A 65 10.67 -15.60 13.26
CA ARG A 65 11.26 -14.49 14.02
C ARG A 65 10.96 -14.56 15.52
N LEU A 66 9.79 -15.07 15.91
CA LEU A 66 9.37 -15.23 17.30
C LEU A 66 9.84 -16.55 17.94
N SER A 67 10.39 -17.47 17.14
CA SER A 67 10.91 -18.77 17.62
C SER A 67 12.38 -18.75 18.05
N ARG A 68 13.05 -17.58 17.96
CA ARG A 68 14.39 -17.32 18.51
C ARG A 68 14.31 -16.66 19.87
#